data_AF-A0A2W6XVA7-F1
#
_entry.id   AF-A0A2W6XVA7-F1
#
_cell.length_a   1.000
_cell.length_b   1.000
_cell.length_c   1.000
_cell.angle_alpha   90.00
_cell.angle_beta   90.00
_cell.angle_gamma   90.00
#
_symmetry.space_group_name_H-M   'P 1'
#
loop_
_entity.id
_entity.type
_entity.pdbx_description
1 polymer ?
#
loop_
_entity_poly.entity_id
_entity_poly.type
_entity_poly.pdbx_seq_one_letter_code
_entity_poly.pdbx_strand_id
1 'polypeptide(L)'
;MLAISGLALYNRNSRWLTEGTVRGEVLTFEVATGEGAIAGDDGVRYGFAASDLRGATSIERGQRVDFVPGADGRAQDIIAMRPAYVPASSGGAGSGQFDFGRVISRTFNAIKQNAAICFGASALLVGVPSMLTAFGGASFMTGAAESSSPSVVGGVVAYLVGIVLYLIGAFMLQGMVVKAAVGGFNGKRVTFGEAFGVGVQYFLPLLGLAIVAGIATGFAYILLIVPGVLLSIIWSVSAAALVMEKRGVFESLQRSRDLTRGYRWQVFGLLVIYVILSWIVGGAIAGLGVATGGSFTNGSPNLAFNLITQPLVNILSSVVASAGVASLYYELRTAKEGAGVDNLAGIFD
;
A
#
# COMPACT_ATOMS: atom_id res chain seq x y z
N MET A 1 48.21 51.74 -0.50
CA MET A 1 48.41 51.69 0.97
C MET A 1 47.06 51.25 1.54
N LEU A 2 46.77 50.02 1.95
CA LEU A 2 47.50 48.83 2.37
C LEU A 2 46.73 47.59 1.87
N ALA A 3 47.46 46.57 1.42
CA ALA A 3 46.95 45.24 1.14
C ALA A 3 47.37 44.32 2.29
N ILE A 4 46.46 43.78 3.11
CA ILE A 4 46.75 42.63 3.99
C ILE A 4 45.49 41.79 4.29
N SER A 5 45.65 40.48 4.09
CA SER A 5 45.02 39.33 4.76
C SER A 5 43.51 39.15 4.79
N GLY A 6 43.08 38.12 4.06
CA GLY A 6 41.91 37.35 4.46
C GLY A 6 41.33 36.55 3.30
N LEU A 7 41.92 35.40 2.97
CA LEU A 7 41.19 34.20 2.53
C LEU A 7 42.13 32.99 2.30
N ALA A 8 42.98 32.68 3.29
CA ALA A 8 43.70 31.39 3.35
C ALA A 8 42.84 30.30 4.03
N LEU A 9 41.58 30.17 3.61
CA LEU A 9 40.65 29.13 4.05
C LEU A 9 39.99 28.38 2.88
N TYR A 10 40.56 28.49 1.68
CA TYR A 10 40.26 27.57 0.60
C TYR A 10 41.32 26.48 0.64
N ASN A 11 40.88 25.21 0.67
CA ASN A 11 41.69 24.02 0.42
C ASN A 11 42.37 23.32 1.62
N ARG A 12 41.57 22.81 2.58
CA ARG A 12 42.02 21.76 3.54
C ARG A 12 41.15 20.48 3.58
N ASN A 13 40.00 20.47 2.89
CA ASN A 13 39.09 19.30 2.82
C ASN A 13 39.20 18.47 1.53
N SER A 14 40.04 18.88 0.57
CA SER A 14 40.22 18.21 -0.72
C SER A 14 41.24 17.07 -0.71
N ARG A 15 41.96 16.87 0.40
CA ARG A 15 43.00 15.84 0.54
C ARG A 15 42.45 14.42 0.73
N TRP A 16 41.14 14.27 0.90
CA TRP A 16 40.47 12.99 1.19
C TRP A 16 39.89 12.29 -0.03
N LEU A 17 39.91 12.93 -1.21
CA LEU A 17 39.39 12.35 -2.46
C LEU A 17 40.50 11.74 -3.34
N THR A 18 41.72 11.71 -2.84
CA THR A 18 42.87 11.14 -3.53
C THR A 18 43.64 10.26 -2.53
N GLU A 19 43.53 8.94 -2.73
CA GLU A 19 44.25 7.84 -2.07
C GLU A 19 43.54 7.16 -0.87
N GLY A 20 42.88 6.03 -1.17
CA GLY A 20 42.89 4.85 -0.29
C GLY A 20 41.86 4.72 0.82
N THR A 21 40.82 5.56 0.93
CA THR A 21 39.80 5.41 1.99
C THR A 21 38.89 4.20 1.76
N VAL A 22 38.64 3.44 2.83
CA VAL A 22 37.78 2.26 2.85
C VAL A 22 36.62 2.51 3.83
N ARG A 23 35.42 2.06 3.45
CA ARG A 23 34.25 2.05 4.32
C ARG A 23 34.18 0.76 5.09
N GLY A 24 33.64 0.81 6.31
CA GLY A 24 33.42 -0.41 7.07
C GLY A 24 32.41 -0.26 8.19
N GLU A 25 32.25 -1.36 8.91
CA GLU A 25 31.37 -1.48 10.08
C GLU A 25 32.17 -1.95 11.30
N VAL A 26 31.94 -1.29 12.44
CA VAL A 26 32.61 -1.64 13.69
C VAL A 26 32.04 -2.95 14.24
N LEU A 27 32.86 -4.00 14.27
CA LEU A 27 32.46 -5.33 14.75
C LEU A 27 32.50 -5.43 16.27
N THR A 28 33.52 -4.83 16.88
CA THR A 28 33.71 -4.82 18.33
C THR A 28 34.53 -3.59 18.70
N PHE A 29 34.25 -3.03 19.86
CA PHE A 29 35.05 -1.98 20.49
C PHE A 29 34.99 -2.19 21.99
N GLU A 30 36.14 -2.47 22.59
CA GLU A 30 36.25 -2.72 24.02
C GLU A 30 36.81 -1.48 24.72
N VAL A 31 35.95 -0.80 25.48
CA VAL A 31 36.28 0.49 26.11
C VAL A 31 37.37 0.34 27.18
N ALA A 32 37.49 -0.83 27.81
CA ALA A 32 38.49 -1.09 28.86
C ALA A 32 39.92 -1.21 28.31
N THR A 33 40.08 -1.79 27.12
CA THR A 33 41.38 -2.00 26.46
C THR A 33 41.66 -0.91 25.41
N GLY A 34 40.63 -0.22 24.95
CA GLY A 34 40.73 0.80 23.90
C GLY A 34 40.97 0.19 22.51
N GLU A 35 40.75 -1.11 22.33
CA GLU A 35 40.93 -1.80 21.06
C GLU A 35 39.60 -2.22 20.43
N GLY A 36 39.55 -2.24 19.10
CA GLY A 36 38.39 -2.66 18.35
C GLY A 36 38.75 -3.29 17.00
N ALA A 37 37.73 -3.79 16.33
CA ALA A 37 37.86 -4.33 14.97
C ALA A 37 36.76 -3.78 14.06
N ILE A 38 37.12 -3.53 12.81
CA ILE A 38 36.24 -3.07 11.73
C ILE A 38 36.24 -4.13 10.64
N ALA A 39 35.06 -4.46 10.12
CA ALA A 39 34.90 -5.15 8.85
C ALA A 39 34.89 -4.11 7.74
N GLY A 40 35.91 -4.10 6.89
CA GLY A 40 35.92 -3.28 5.68
C GLY A 40 34.95 -3.83 4.63
N ASP A 41 34.36 -2.92 3.86
CA ASP A 41 33.50 -3.23 2.71
C ASP A 41 34.32 -3.87 1.56
N ASP A 42 35.65 -3.85 1.66
CA ASP A 42 36.61 -4.59 0.83
C ASP A 42 36.76 -6.07 1.23
N GLY A 43 36.07 -6.51 2.28
CA GLY A 43 36.10 -7.89 2.79
C GLY A 43 37.27 -8.19 3.73
N VAL A 44 38.11 -7.20 4.04
CA VAL A 44 39.25 -7.35 4.97
C VAL A 44 38.86 -6.86 6.37
N ARG A 45 39.43 -7.47 7.40
CA ARG A 45 39.24 -7.04 8.80
C ARG A 45 40.41 -6.20 9.25
N TYR A 46 40.11 -5.08 9.88
CA TYR A 46 41.08 -4.13 10.38
C TYR A 46 40.98 -3.99 11.89
N GLY A 47 42.10 -4.04 12.59
CA GLY A 47 42.17 -3.69 14.01
C GLY A 47 42.28 -2.16 14.18
N PHE A 48 41.79 -1.59 15.26
CA PHE A 48 42.01 -0.18 15.57
C PHE A 48 42.14 0.08 17.06
N ALA A 49 42.82 1.18 17.41
CA ALA A 49 42.85 1.70 18.78
C ALA A 49 41.96 2.95 18.91
N ALA A 50 41.53 3.26 20.13
CA ALA A 50 40.75 4.44 20.44
C ALA A 50 41.45 5.76 20.03
N SER A 51 42.80 5.76 19.96
CA SER A 51 43.61 6.87 19.46
C SER A 51 43.41 7.17 17.98
N ASP A 52 42.95 6.19 17.21
CA ASP A 52 42.77 6.30 15.76
C ASP A 52 41.41 6.91 15.40
N LEU A 53 40.53 7.13 16.40
CA LEU A 53 39.23 7.75 16.25
C LEU A 53 39.35 9.28 16.17
N ARG A 54 38.89 9.85 15.05
CA ARG A 54 38.83 11.31 14.88
C ARG A 54 37.45 11.85 15.22
N GLY A 55 37.37 12.59 16.32
CA GLY A 55 36.21 13.41 16.70
C GLY A 55 35.11 12.70 17.50
N ALA A 56 35.25 11.40 17.78
CA ALA A 56 34.34 10.64 18.65
C ALA A 56 35.14 9.96 19.77
N THR A 57 34.69 10.12 21.03
CA THR A 57 35.34 9.51 22.21
C THR A 57 34.94 8.04 22.42
N SER A 58 33.89 7.57 21.74
CA SER A 58 33.41 6.20 21.75
C SER A 58 32.65 5.89 20.47
N ILE A 59 32.75 4.65 19.99
CA ILE A 59 32.03 4.15 18.82
C ILE A 59 31.25 2.90 19.22
N GLU A 60 30.05 2.74 18.66
CA GLU A 60 29.17 1.60 18.93
C GLU A 60 29.39 0.46 17.93
N ARG A 61 29.14 -0.78 18.38
CA ARG A 61 29.10 -1.93 17.48
C ARG A 61 28.00 -1.74 16.43
N GLY A 62 28.33 -1.96 15.17
CA GLY A 62 27.44 -1.73 14.03
C GLY A 62 27.48 -0.31 13.46
N GLN A 63 28.28 0.59 14.04
CA GLN A 63 28.45 1.94 13.52
C GLN A 63 29.27 1.91 12.22
N ARG A 64 28.77 2.63 11.20
CA ARG A 64 29.47 2.80 9.92
C ARG A 64 30.57 3.86 10.05
N VAL A 65 31.72 3.56 9.48
CA VAL A 65 32.92 4.41 9.56
C VAL A 65 33.59 4.52 8.19
N ASP A 66 34.18 5.68 7.92
CA ASP A 66 35.22 5.84 6.89
C ASP A 66 36.59 5.76 7.58
N PHE A 67 37.54 5.04 7.00
CA PHE A 67 38.89 4.91 7.54
C PHE A 67 39.93 4.73 6.43
N VAL A 68 41.21 4.88 6.78
CA VAL A 68 42.35 4.61 5.89
C VAL A 68 42.97 3.26 6.31
N PRO A 69 43.10 2.26 5.41
CA PRO A 69 43.73 1.00 5.71
C PRO A 69 45.25 1.18 5.82
N GLY A 70 45.81 0.85 6.98
CA GLY A 70 47.24 0.77 7.23
C GLY A 70 47.84 -0.52 6.65
N ALA A 71 49.11 -0.46 6.27
CA ALA A 71 49.84 -1.60 5.68
C ALA A 71 50.00 -2.80 6.65
N ASP A 72 49.75 -2.58 7.94
CA ASP A 72 49.80 -3.55 9.04
C ASP A 72 48.44 -4.20 9.34
N GLY A 73 47.40 -3.91 8.55
CA GLY A 73 46.04 -4.37 8.81
C GLY A 73 45.35 -3.59 9.95
N ARG A 74 45.85 -2.39 10.28
CA ARG A 74 45.16 -1.48 11.21
C ARG A 74 44.39 -0.40 10.46
N ALA A 75 43.24 0.01 10.99
CA ALA A 75 42.50 1.15 10.48
C ALA A 75 43.01 2.44 11.15
N GLN A 76 43.32 3.45 10.34
CA GLN A 76 43.79 4.77 10.77
C GLN A 76 42.78 5.84 10.33
N ASP A 77 42.81 7.00 11.00
CA ASP A 77 41.94 8.15 10.68
C ASP A 77 40.45 7.79 10.59
N ILE A 78 39.95 7.09 11.60
CA ILE A 78 38.59 6.56 11.63
C ILE A 78 37.61 7.68 11.95
N ILE A 79 36.65 7.89 11.06
CA ILE A 79 35.59 8.89 11.22
C ILE A 79 34.26 8.16 11.29
N ALA A 80 33.57 8.32 12.43
CA ALA A 80 32.20 7.89 12.60
C ALA A 80 31.29 8.61 11.60
N MET A 81 30.63 7.85 10.72
CA MET A 81 29.55 8.41 9.94
C MET A 81 28.41 8.74 10.90
N ARG A 82 27.92 10.00 10.85
CA ARG A 82 26.70 10.34 11.57
C ARG A 82 25.61 9.37 11.13
N PRO A 83 24.85 8.75 12.06
CA PRO A 83 23.67 8.01 11.64
C PRO A 83 22.82 8.93 10.78
N ALA A 84 22.28 8.42 9.67
CA ALA A 84 21.24 9.14 8.96
C ALA A 84 20.22 9.57 10.00
N TYR A 85 19.88 10.86 10.05
CA TYR A 85 18.90 11.39 10.99
C TYR A 85 17.59 10.59 10.81
N VAL A 86 17.32 9.66 11.73
CA VAL A 86 16.03 9.02 11.87
C VAL A 86 15.34 9.81 12.98
N PRO A 87 14.37 10.69 12.66
CA PRO A 87 13.64 11.37 13.71
C PRO A 87 12.99 10.32 14.61
N ALA A 88 13.18 10.47 15.92
CA ALA A 88 12.51 9.66 16.92
C ALA A 88 11.01 9.99 16.89
N SER A 89 10.25 9.37 15.98
CA SER A 89 8.80 9.32 16.09
C SER A 89 8.42 8.08 16.90
N SER A 90 7.91 8.34 18.09
CA SER A 90 7.11 7.45 18.94
C SER A 90 6.57 6.18 18.29
N GLY A 91 6.99 5.02 18.83
CA GLY A 91 6.25 3.76 18.78
C GLY A 91 6.45 2.89 17.54
N GLY A 92 7.34 1.88 17.65
CA GLY A 92 7.26 0.66 16.87
C GLY A 92 7.84 0.67 15.46
N ALA A 93 9.04 1.20 15.24
CA ALA A 93 9.75 1.05 13.98
C ALA A 93 10.73 -0.15 14.03
N GLY A 94 10.20 -1.35 13.80
CA GLY A 94 11.00 -2.49 13.36
C GLY A 94 11.30 -2.35 11.87
N SER A 95 12.59 -2.35 11.52
CA SER A 95 13.07 -2.57 10.16
C SER A 95 12.36 -3.78 9.52
N GLY A 96 11.73 -3.58 8.35
CA GLY A 96 11.14 -4.67 7.55
C GLY A 96 9.89 -5.37 8.11
N GLN A 97 9.32 -4.91 9.23
CA GLN A 97 8.12 -5.53 9.79
C GLN A 97 6.85 -4.87 9.25
N PHE A 98 5.91 -5.69 8.77
CA PHE A 98 4.61 -5.25 8.28
C PHE A 98 3.83 -4.54 9.40
N ASP A 99 3.39 -3.32 9.14
CA ASP A 99 2.66 -2.50 10.11
C ASP A 99 1.21 -2.24 9.66
N PHE A 100 0.25 -2.79 10.41
CA PHE A 100 -1.18 -2.60 10.18
C PHE A 100 -1.59 -1.12 10.23
N GLY A 101 -1.07 -0.37 11.20
CA GLY A 101 -1.40 1.04 11.37
C GLY A 101 -0.94 1.87 10.17
N ARG A 102 0.20 1.50 9.59
CA ARG A 102 0.72 2.13 8.38
C ARG A 102 -0.15 1.85 7.16
N VAL A 103 -0.65 0.63 6.98
CA VAL A 103 -1.58 0.29 5.88
C VAL A 103 -2.88 1.09 6.00
N ILE A 104 -3.45 1.14 7.19
CA ILE A 104 -4.69 1.89 7.45
C ILE A 104 -4.48 3.39 7.21
N SER A 105 -3.42 3.96 7.78
CA SER A 105 -3.06 5.39 7.60
C SER A 105 -2.84 5.74 6.12
N ARG A 106 -2.14 4.88 5.37
CA ARG A 106 -1.95 5.06 3.92
C ARG A 106 -3.26 4.97 3.15
N THR A 107 -4.16 4.08 3.54
CA THR A 107 -5.49 3.96 2.92
C THR A 107 -6.25 5.28 3.09
N PHE A 108 -6.33 5.81 4.31
CA PHE A 108 -7.00 7.08 4.58
C PHE A 108 -6.32 8.26 3.89
N ASN A 109 -4.98 8.31 3.87
CA ASN A 109 -4.24 9.36 3.17
C ASN A 109 -4.47 9.32 1.66
N ALA A 110 -4.47 8.13 1.04
CA ALA A 110 -4.75 7.98 -0.39
C ALA A 110 -6.17 8.46 -0.75
N ILE A 111 -7.15 8.13 0.11
CA ILE A 111 -8.54 8.62 -0.04
C ILE A 111 -8.58 10.14 0.13
N LYS A 112 -7.95 10.69 1.18
CA LYS A 112 -8.01 12.13 1.49
C LYS A 112 -7.34 12.99 0.42
N GLN A 113 -6.19 12.54 -0.11
CA GLN A 113 -5.44 13.27 -1.13
C GLN A 113 -6.17 13.31 -2.48
N ASN A 114 -6.93 12.27 -2.81
CA ASN A 114 -7.65 12.13 -4.08
C ASN A 114 -9.18 12.08 -3.89
N ALA A 115 -9.71 12.65 -2.81
CA ALA A 115 -11.11 12.44 -2.39
C ALA A 115 -12.12 12.77 -3.48
N ALA A 116 -11.93 13.88 -4.19
CA ALA A 116 -12.82 14.29 -5.28
C ALA A 116 -12.88 13.26 -6.42
N ILE A 117 -11.73 12.66 -6.78
CA ILE A 117 -11.66 11.64 -7.84
C ILE A 117 -12.19 10.32 -7.33
N CYS A 118 -11.79 9.88 -6.14
CA CYS A 118 -12.24 8.62 -5.55
C CYS A 118 -13.77 8.62 -5.37
N PHE A 119 -14.33 9.63 -4.71
CA PHE A 119 -15.76 9.72 -4.47
C PHE A 119 -16.54 10.07 -5.73
N GLY A 120 -16.07 10.99 -6.56
CA GLY A 120 -16.73 11.34 -7.82
C GLY A 120 -16.79 10.17 -8.79
N ALA A 121 -15.67 9.44 -8.97
CA ALA A 121 -15.64 8.23 -9.80
C ALA A 121 -16.51 7.13 -9.20
N SER A 122 -16.45 6.89 -7.89
CA SER A 122 -17.29 5.86 -7.26
C SER A 122 -18.78 6.18 -7.33
N ALA A 123 -19.18 7.45 -7.23
CA ALA A 123 -20.58 7.85 -7.35
C ALA A 123 -21.13 7.51 -8.73
N LEU A 124 -20.35 7.81 -9.78
CA LEU A 124 -20.75 7.53 -11.16
C LEU A 124 -20.64 6.05 -11.54
N LEU A 125 -19.52 5.41 -11.21
CA LEU A 125 -19.19 4.05 -11.66
C LEU A 125 -19.81 2.97 -10.78
N VAL A 126 -20.04 3.24 -9.49
CA VAL A 126 -20.54 2.25 -8.53
C VAL A 126 -21.91 2.66 -8.01
N GLY A 127 -22.06 3.94 -7.62
CA GLY A 127 -23.29 4.50 -7.07
C GLY A 127 -24.46 4.40 -8.04
N VAL A 128 -24.34 5.00 -9.24
CA VAL A 128 -25.43 5.00 -10.23
C VAL A 128 -25.86 3.57 -10.62
N PRO A 129 -24.96 2.64 -10.99
CA PRO A 129 -25.37 1.25 -11.23
C PRO A 129 -26.01 0.57 -10.04
N SER A 130 -25.54 0.87 -8.82
CA SER A 130 -26.13 0.29 -7.63
C SER A 130 -27.56 0.78 -7.35
N MET A 131 -27.94 1.98 -7.78
CA MET A 131 -29.34 2.44 -7.75
C MET A 131 -30.21 1.55 -8.62
N LEU A 132 -29.72 1.14 -9.80
CA LEU A 132 -30.43 0.23 -10.69
C LEU A 132 -30.59 -1.17 -10.07
N THR A 133 -29.55 -1.65 -9.36
CA THR A 133 -29.66 -2.90 -8.59
C THR A 133 -30.64 -2.80 -7.42
N ALA A 134 -30.65 -1.68 -6.71
CA ALA A 134 -31.58 -1.44 -5.60
C ALA A 134 -33.02 -1.38 -6.10
N PHE A 135 -33.28 -0.66 -7.20
CA PHE A 135 -34.58 -0.60 -7.85
C PHE A 135 -35.05 -1.97 -8.34
N GLY A 136 -34.19 -2.70 -9.05
CA GLY A 136 -34.52 -4.02 -9.60
C GLY A 136 -34.80 -5.06 -8.51
N GLY A 137 -33.97 -5.07 -7.46
CA GLY A 137 -34.14 -5.95 -6.30
C GLY A 137 -35.42 -5.66 -5.53
N ALA A 138 -35.74 -4.38 -5.30
CA ALA A 138 -36.99 -3.99 -4.63
C ALA A 138 -38.22 -4.36 -5.47
N SER A 139 -38.18 -4.14 -6.79
CA SER A 139 -39.25 -4.53 -7.71
C SER A 139 -39.50 -6.04 -7.73
N PHE A 140 -38.42 -6.84 -7.61
CA PHE A 140 -38.53 -8.28 -7.46
C PHE A 140 -39.19 -8.67 -6.13
N MET A 141 -38.80 -8.06 -5.01
CA MET A 141 -39.37 -8.39 -3.69
C MET A 141 -40.84 -7.98 -3.54
N THR A 142 -41.23 -6.82 -4.05
CA THR A 142 -42.62 -6.33 -3.93
C THR A 142 -43.55 -6.96 -4.96
N GLY A 143 -43.04 -7.34 -6.14
CA GLY A 143 -43.79 -8.02 -7.18
C GLY A 143 -43.77 -9.55 -7.11
N ALA A 144 -43.02 -10.16 -6.18
CA ALA A 144 -42.82 -11.61 -6.11
C ALA A 144 -44.11 -12.44 -6.01
N ALA A 145 -45.19 -11.87 -5.47
CA ALA A 145 -46.51 -12.52 -5.42
C ALA A 145 -47.13 -12.71 -6.82
N GLU A 146 -46.75 -11.90 -7.80
CA GLU A 146 -47.20 -11.93 -9.19
C GLU A 146 -45.99 -12.05 -10.12
N SER A 147 -45.32 -13.21 -10.06
CA SER A 147 -44.04 -13.48 -10.75
C SER A 147 -44.06 -13.24 -12.27
N SER A 148 -45.23 -13.20 -12.92
CA SER A 148 -45.41 -12.92 -14.35
C SER A 148 -45.82 -11.47 -14.67
N SER A 149 -45.85 -10.57 -13.68
CA SER A 149 -46.19 -9.17 -13.90
C SER A 149 -45.07 -8.41 -14.65
N PRO A 150 -45.40 -7.47 -15.56
CA PRO A 150 -44.40 -6.68 -16.29
C PRO A 150 -43.43 -5.90 -15.38
N SER A 151 -43.87 -5.55 -14.16
CA SER A 151 -43.05 -4.88 -13.14
C SER A 151 -41.95 -5.80 -12.60
N VAL A 152 -42.22 -7.09 -12.39
CA VAL A 152 -41.21 -8.07 -11.97
C VAL A 152 -40.19 -8.31 -13.07
N VAL A 153 -40.64 -8.52 -14.31
CA VAL A 153 -39.74 -8.72 -15.45
C VAL A 153 -38.83 -7.51 -15.66
N GLY A 154 -39.40 -6.29 -15.63
CA GLY A 154 -38.63 -5.05 -15.70
C GLY A 154 -37.63 -4.90 -14.55
N GLY A 155 -38.04 -5.28 -13.33
CA GLY A 155 -37.18 -5.29 -12.14
C GLY A 155 -35.99 -6.23 -12.26
N VAL A 156 -36.21 -7.47 -12.73
CA VAL A 156 -35.12 -8.44 -12.95
C VAL A 156 -34.15 -7.95 -14.02
N VAL A 157 -34.65 -7.41 -15.14
CA VAL A 157 -33.79 -6.84 -16.18
C VAL A 157 -32.96 -5.67 -15.63
N ALA A 158 -33.59 -4.75 -14.89
CA ALA A 158 -32.89 -3.64 -14.25
C ALA A 158 -31.82 -4.15 -13.28
N TYR A 159 -32.12 -5.18 -12.47
CA TYR A 159 -31.17 -5.78 -11.54
C TYR A 159 -29.95 -6.36 -12.26
N LEU A 160 -30.18 -7.15 -13.32
CA LEU A 160 -29.11 -7.79 -14.09
C LEU A 160 -28.24 -6.76 -14.81
N VAL A 161 -28.85 -5.76 -15.47
CA VAL A 161 -28.13 -4.65 -16.10
C VAL A 161 -27.34 -3.87 -15.05
N GLY A 162 -27.94 -3.61 -13.89
CA GLY A 162 -27.30 -2.94 -12.76
C GLY A 162 -26.07 -3.69 -12.26
N ILE A 163 -26.13 -5.02 -12.14
CA ILE A 163 -24.99 -5.85 -11.76
C ILE A 163 -23.86 -5.72 -12.78
N VAL A 164 -24.16 -5.84 -14.06
CA VAL A 164 -23.14 -5.77 -15.12
C VAL A 164 -22.46 -4.39 -15.09
N LEU A 165 -23.24 -3.31 -15.02
CA LEU A 165 -22.71 -1.95 -14.95
C LEU A 165 -21.90 -1.71 -13.65
N TYR A 166 -22.38 -2.25 -12.52
CA TYR A 166 -21.69 -2.18 -11.24
C TYR A 166 -20.34 -2.88 -11.29
N LEU A 167 -20.27 -4.10 -11.86
CA LEU A 167 -19.02 -4.84 -12.00
C LEU A 167 -18.02 -4.08 -12.89
N ILE A 168 -18.49 -3.56 -14.02
CA ILE A 168 -17.66 -2.74 -14.92
C ILE A 168 -17.08 -1.55 -14.15
N GLY A 169 -17.94 -0.80 -13.47
CA GLY A 169 -17.54 0.38 -12.73
C GLY A 169 -16.64 0.08 -11.53
N ALA A 170 -16.84 -1.05 -10.84
CA ALA A 170 -15.99 -1.47 -9.74
C ALA A 170 -14.55 -1.77 -10.20
N PHE A 171 -14.37 -2.48 -11.32
CA PHE A 171 -13.04 -2.74 -11.88
C PHE A 171 -12.37 -1.48 -12.42
N MET A 172 -13.14 -0.61 -13.10
CA MET A 172 -12.63 0.69 -13.56
C MET A 172 -12.18 1.55 -12.37
N LEU A 173 -13.00 1.65 -11.32
CA LEU A 173 -12.67 2.38 -10.10
C LEU A 173 -11.41 1.82 -9.44
N GLN A 174 -11.24 0.50 -9.40
CA GLN A 174 -10.04 -0.12 -8.85
C GLN A 174 -8.78 0.33 -9.60
N GLY A 175 -8.78 0.35 -10.94
CA GLY A 175 -7.69 0.91 -11.74
C GLY A 175 -7.45 2.40 -11.50
N MET A 176 -8.53 3.19 -11.41
CA MET A 176 -8.48 4.64 -11.14
C MET A 176 -7.84 4.96 -9.80
N VAL A 177 -8.28 4.29 -8.72
CA VAL A 177 -7.81 4.55 -7.35
C VAL A 177 -6.37 4.08 -7.19
N VAL A 178 -5.98 2.96 -7.78
CA VAL A 178 -4.57 2.53 -7.80
C VAL A 178 -3.70 3.59 -8.49
N LYS A 179 -4.10 4.09 -9.67
CA LYS A 179 -3.39 5.16 -10.38
C LYS A 179 -3.28 6.44 -9.56
N ALA A 180 -4.38 6.85 -8.92
CA ALA A 180 -4.43 8.02 -8.06
C ALA A 180 -3.51 7.86 -6.83
N ALA A 181 -3.45 6.67 -6.23
CA ALA A 181 -2.52 6.36 -5.15
C ALA A 181 -1.06 6.49 -5.60
N VAL A 182 -0.70 5.98 -6.78
CA VAL A 182 0.67 6.14 -7.34
C VAL A 182 1.03 7.61 -7.52
N GLY A 183 0.13 8.37 -8.14
CA GLY A 183 0.35 9.80 -8.35
C GLY A 183 0.56 10.52 -7.01
N GLY A 184 -0.30 10.21 -6.03
CA GLY A 184 -0.22 10.76 -4.67
C GLY A 184 1.12 10.47 -3.98
N PHE A 185 1.64 9.25 -4.09
CA PHE A 185 2.94 8.87 -3.54
C PHE A 185 4.11 9.58 -4.24
N ASN A 186 3.99 9.85 -5.54
CA ASN A 186 4.98 10.58 -6.32
C ASN A 186 4.79 12.11 -6.27
N GLY A 187 3.90 12.62 -5.40
CA GLY A 187 3.60 14.05 -5.28
C GLY A 187 2.88 14.66 -6.49
N LYS A 188 2.40 13.85 -7.44
CA LYS A 188 1.70 14.29 -8.65
C LYS A 188 0.19 14.20 -8.45
N ARG A 189 -0.53 15.30 -8.73
CA ARG A 189 -1.99 15.27 -8.80
C ARG A 189 -2.41 14.57 -10.08
N VAL A 190 -3.15 13.48 -9.95
CA VAL A 190 -3.76 12.78 -11.10
C VAL A 190 -5.06 13.50 -11.42
N THR A 191 -5.33 13.75 -12.70
CA THR A 191 -6.62 14.30 -13.13
C THR A 191 -7.66 13.19 -13.30
N PHE A 192 -8.96 13.54 -13.26
CA PHE A 192 -10.03 12.55 -13.45
C PHE A 192 -9.91 11.83 -14.81
N GLY A 193 -9.60 12.56 -15.88
CA GLY A 193 -9.45 11.99 -17.22
C GLY A 193 -8.30 11.01 -17.34
N GLU A 194 -7.15 11.31 -16.71
CA GLU A 194 -6.01 10.37 -16.67
C GLU A 194 -6.33 9.10 -15.87
N ALA A 195 -6.98 9.26 -14.71
CA ALA A 195 -7.41 8.12 -13.90
C ALA A 195 -8.40 7.27 -14.70
N PHE A 196 -9.40 7.89 -15.32
CA PHE A 196 -10.42 7.21 -16.11
C PHE A 196 -9.82 6.48 -17.31
N GLY A 197 -8.87 7.10 -18.02
CA GLY A 197 -8.14 6.46 -19.11
C GLY A 197 -7.42 5.18 -18.67
N VAL A 198 -6.79 5.20 -17.49
CA VAL A 198 -6.20 3.99 -16.88
C VAL A 198 -7.28 2.98 -16.49
N GLY A 199 -8.40 3.42 -15.92
CA GLY A 199 -9.54 2.56 -15.60
C GLY A 199 -10.05 1.79 -16.81
N VAL A 200 -10.21 2.46 -17.97
CA VAL A 200 -10.60 1.83 -19.24
C VAL A 200 -9.51 0.91 -19.77
N GLN A 201 -8.25 1.35 -19.80
CA GLN A 201 -7.13 0.57 -20.32
C GLN A 201 -6.94 -0.75 -19.57
N TYR A 202 -7.09 -0.73 -18.24
CA TYR A 202 -6.91 -1.91 -17.39
C TYR A 202 -8.21 -2.64 -17.07
N PHE A 203 -9.35 -2.22 -17.62
CA PHE A 203 -10.63 -2.90 -17.42
C PHE A 203 -10.58 -4.37 -17.85
N LEU A 204 -10.17 -4.66 -19.09
CA LEU A 204 -10.10 -6.04 -19.60
C LEU A 204 -9.05 -6.91 -18.85
N PRO A 205 -7.82 -6.42 -18.60
CA PRO A 205 -6.88 -7.14 -17.74
C PRO A 205 -7.40 -7.44 -16.33
N LEU A 206 -8.05 -6.47 -15.67
CA LEU A 206 -8.63 -6.66 -14.34
C LEU A 206 -9.82 -7.62 -14.36
N LEU A 207 -10.64 -7.59 -15.41
CA LEU A 207 -11.72 -8.54 -15.62
C LEU A 207 -11.18 -9.96 -15.80
N GLY A 208 -10.15 -10.14 -16.63
CA GLY A 208 -9.48 -11.43 -16.81
C GLY A 208 -8.87 -11.95 -15.51
N LEU A 209 -8.24 -11.06 -14.73
CA LEU A 209 -7.74 -11.37 -13.40
C LEU A 209 -8.85 -11.81 -12.45
N ALA A 210 -9.97 -11.08 -12.41
CA ALA A 210 -11.09 -11.39 -11.55
C ALA A 210 -11.76 -12.72 -11.90
N ILE A 211 -11.87 -13.06 -13.18
CA ILE A 211 -12.41 -14.35 -13.63
C ILE A 211 -11.49 -15.49 -13.18
N VAL A 212 -10.18 -15.41 -13.48
CA VAL A 212 -9.22 -16.46 -13.13
C VAL A 212 -9.11 -16.63 -11.61
N ALA A 213 -8.91 -15.54 -10.88
CA ALA A 213 -8.81 -15.55 -9.42
C ALA A 213 -10.14 -15.97 -8.78
N GLY A 214 -11.27 -15.50 -9.30
CA GLY A 214 -12.60 -15.77 -8.80
C GLY A 214 -12.99 -17.23 -8.98
N ILE A 215 -12.75 -17.82 -10.15
CA ILE A 215 -13.01 -19.25 -10.39
C ILE A 215 -12.17 -20.11 -9.45
N ALA A 216 -10.86 -19.87 -9.37
CA ALA A 216 -9.99 -20.68 -8.53
C ALA A 216 -10.29 -20.51 -7.03
N THR A 217 -10.60 -19.29 -6.59
CA THR A 217 -11.02 -19.02 -5.20
C THR A 217 -12.38 -19.66 -4.90
N GLY A 218 -13.33 -19.58 -5.83
CA GLY A 218 -14.65 -20.20 -5.71
C GLY A 218 -14.57 -21.72 -5.61
N PHE A 219 -13.81 -22.37 -6.50
CA PHE A 219 -13.53 -23.81 -6.40
C PHE A 219 -12.86 -24.18 -5.07
N ALA A 220 -11.93 -23.36 -4.59
CA ALA A 220 -11.31 -23.60 -3.29
C ALA A 220 -12.33 -23.55 -2.15
N TYR A 221 -13.22 -22.54 -2.12
CA TYR A 221 -14.30 -22.46 -1.13
C TYR A 221 -15.32 -23.61 -1.23
N ILE A 222 -15.64 -24.08 -2.44
CA ILE A 222 -16.53 -25.23 -2.65
C ILE A 222 -15.91 -26.50 -2.05
N LEU A 223 -14.60 -26.69 -2.22
CA LEU A 223 -13.92 -27.87 -1.71
C LEU A 223 -13.74 -27.79 -0.19
N LEU A 224 -13.23 -26.66 0.33
CA LEU A 224 -12.99 -26.41 1.77
C LEU A 224 -12.89 -24.88 2.05
N ILE A 225 -13.37 -24.43 3.22
CA ILE A 225 -13.29 -23.00 3.60
C ILE A 225 -11.84 -22.51 3.74
N VAL A 226 -10.98 -23.30 4.39
CA VAL A 226 -9.58 -22.93 4.67
C VAL A 226 -8.76 -22.60 3.40
N PRO A 227 -8.71 -23.45 2.35
CA PRO A 227 -8.01 -23.12 1.11
C PRO A 227 -8.65 -21.93 0.35
N GLY A 228 -9.98 -21.75 0.43
CA GLY A 228 -10.64 -20.57 -0.13
C GLY A 228 -10.14 -19.26 0.50
N VAL A 229 -10.06 -19.23 1.83
CA VAL A 229 -9.51 -18.09 2.57
C VAL A 229 -8.03 -17.90 2.25
N LEU A 230 -7.24 -18.99 2.19
CA LEU A 230 -5.81 -18.92 1.86
C LEU A 230 -5.57 -18.31 0.47
N LEU A 231 -6.33 -18.72 -0.55
CA LEU A 231 -6.24 -18.13 -1.89
C LEU A 231 -6.64 -16.66 -1.89
N SER A 232 -7.69 -16.30 -1.15
CA SER A 232 -8.14 -14.91 -1.00
C SER A 232 -7.03 -14.02 -0.40
N ILE A 233 -6.32 -14.52 0.60
CA ILE A 233 -5.15 -13.84 1.21
C ILE A 233 -4.03 -13.70 0.17
N ILE A 234 -3.68 -14.81 -0.49
CA ILE A 234 -2.57 -14.88 -1.46
C ILE A 234 -2.77 -13.92 -2.63
N TRP A 235 -4.00 -13.75 -3.10
CA TRP A 235 -4.33 -12.93 -4.27
C TRP A 235 -4.91 -11.55 -3.95
N SER A 236 -4.97 -11.17 -2.67
CA SER A 236 -5.54 -9.90 -2.19
C SER A 236 -4.95 -8.65 -2.85
N VAL A 237 -3.68 -8.70 -3.28
CA VAL A 237 -2.96 -7.57 -3.92
C VAL A 237 -2.70 -7.77 -5.41
N SER A 238 -3.28 -8.79 -6.04
CA SER A 238 -3.03 -9.10 -7.45
C SER A 238 -3.47 -7.97 -8.38
N ALA A 239 -4.60 -7.32 -8.08
CA ALA A 239 -5.10 -6.20 -8.87
C ALA A 239 -4.14 -5.00 -8.83
N ALA A 240 -3.56 -4.71 -7.66
CA ALA A 240 -2.52 -3.69 -7.55
C ALA A 240 -1.25 -4.13 -8.29
N ALA A 241 -0.79 -5.37 -8.15
CA ALA A 241 0.38 -5.86 -8.89
C ALA A 241 0.20 -5.74 -10.42
N LEU A 242 -0.99 -6.05 -10.93
CA LEU A 242 -1.33 -5.94 -12.35
C LEU A 242 -1.21 -4.49 -12.85
N VAL A 243 -1.83 -3.54 -12.14
CA VAL A 243 -1.86 -2.12 -12.56
C VAL A 243 -0.53 -1.41 -12.30
N MET A 244 0.11 -1.69 -11.16
CA MET A 244 1.35 -1.05 -10.71
C MET A 244 2.57 -1.53 -11.48
N GLU A 245 2.67 -2.84 -11.73
CA GLU A 245 3.82 -3.44 -12.39
C GLU A 245 3.57 -3.71 -13.88
N LYS A 246 2.38 -3.35 -14.39
CA LYS A 246 1.96 -3.55 -15.80
C LYS A 246 2.15 -4.99 -16.27
N ARG A 247 1.91 -5.95 -15.37
CA ARG A 247 2.12 -7.38 -15.61
C ARG A 247 0.89 -8.05 -16.22
N GLY A 248 1.10 -9.21 -16.84
CA GLY A 248 0.00 -10.07 -17.29
C GLY A 248 -0.82 -10.62 -16.12
N VAL A 249 -2.01 -11.16 -16.42
CA VAL A 249 -2.93 -11.72 -15.41
C VAL A 249 -2.25 -12.77 -14.53
N PHE A 250 -1.66 -13.81 -15.13
CA PHE A 250 -1.01 -14.88 -14.38
C PHE A 250 0.24 -14.43 -13.62
N GLU A 251 1.05 -13.55 -14.22
CA GLU A 251 2.24 -12.97 -13.57
C GLU A 251 1.85 -12.12 -12.35
N SER A 252 0.74 -11.39 -12.42
CA SER A 252 0.25 -10.58 -11.29
C SER A 252 -0.23 -11.45 -10.11
N LEU A 253 -0.81 -12.62 -10.39
CA LEU A 253 -1.19 -13.61 -9.36
C LEU A 253 0.04 -14.23 -8.68
N GLN A 254 1.04 -14.61 -9.47
CA GLN A 254 2.32 -15.12 -8.96
C GLN A 254 3.00 -14.07 -8.09
N ARG A 255 3.06 -12.83 -8.58
CA ARG A 255 3.61 -11.70 -7.83
C ARG A 255 2.89 -11.45 -6.52
N SER A 256 1.57 -11.47 -6.51
CA SER A 256 0.79 -11.33 -5.28
C SER A 256 1.11 -12.45 -4.28
N ARG A 257 1.28 -13.68 -4.76
CA ARG A 257 1.71 -14.81 -3.92
C ARG A 257 3.09 -14.60 -3.32
N ASP A 258 4.02 -14.08 -4.10
CA ASP A 258 5.37 -13.83 -3.64
C ASP A 258 5.40 -12.68 -2.64
N LEU A 259 4.62 -11.60 -2.85
CA LEU A 259 4.51 -10.47 -1.93
C LEU A 259 3.82 -10.84 -0.61
N THR A 260 2.86 -11.77 -0.62
CA THR A 260 2.14 -12.19 0.60
C THR A 260 2.87 -13.29 1.38
N ARG A 261 3.87 -13.96 0.80
CA ARG A 261 4.63 -15.04 1.45
C ARG A 261 5.34 -14.54 2.71
N GLY A 262 5.09 -15.14 3.87
CA GLY A 262 5.69 -14.75 5.15
C GLY A 262 4.89 -13.69 5.93
N TYR A 263 3.89 -13.05 5.32
CA TYR A 263 3.00 -12.07 5.98
C TYR A 263 1.51 -12.47 5.93
N ARG A 264 1.21 -13.75 5.64
CA ARG A 264 -0.17 -14.22 5.41
C ARG A 264 -1.10 -14.00 6.60
N TRP A 265 -0.59 -14.17 7.82
CA TRP A 265 -1.36 -13.94 9.04
C TRP A 265 -1.70 -12.46 9.24
N GLN A 266 -0.78 -11.58 8.89
CA GLN A 266 -0.97 -10.14 8.97
C GLN A 266 -1.95 -9.67 7.90
N VAL A 267 -1.81 -10.16 6.66
CA VAL A 267 -2.77 -9.90 5.59
C VAL A 267 -4.16 -10.43 5.97
N PHE A 268 -4.24 -11.64 6.53
CA PHE A 268 -5.49 -12.20 7.03
C PHE A 268 -6.13 -11.32 8.11
N GLY A 269 -5.38 -10.94 9.14
CA GLY A 269 -5.89 -10.07 10.20
C GLY A 269 -6.39 -8.73 9.66
N LEU A 270 -5.69 -8.14 8.70
CA LEU A 270 -6.12 -6.90 8.05
C LEU A 270 -7.39 -7.09 7.23
N LEU A 271 -7.51 -8.18 6.46
CA LEU A 271 -8.73 -8.51 5.71
C LEU A 271 -9.92 -8.73 6.65
N VAL A 272 -9.71 -9.41 7.78
CA VAL A 272 -10.74 -9.60 8.81
C VAL A 272 -11.18 -8.25 9.38
N ILE A 273 -10.24 -7.36 9.72
CA ILE A 273 -10.56 -5.99 10.16
C ILE A 273 -11.39 -5.26 9.10
N TYR A 274 -11.01 -5.36 7.82
CA TYR A 274 -11.74 -4.73 6.73
C TYR A 274 -13.18 -5.26 6.61
N VAL A 275 -13.37 -6.58 6.69
CA VAL A 275 -14.69 -7.22 6.67
C VAL A 275 -15.53 -6.78 7.87
N ILE A 276 -14.96 -6.78 9.07
CA ILE A 276 -15.65 -6.35 10.30
C ILE A 276 -16.06 -4.88 10.18
N LEU A 277 -15.18 -4.00 9.72
CA LEU A 277 -15.51 -2.59 9.50
C LEU A 277 -16.63 -2.41 8.48
N SER A 278 -16.60 -3.17 7.37
CA SER A 278 -17.67 -3.15 6.37
C SER A 278 -19.02 -3.60 6.98
N TRP A 279 -19.01 -4.63 7.82
CA TRP A 279 -20.22 -5.08 8.53
C TRP A 279 -20.71 -4.08 9.57
N ILE A 280 -19.81 -3.41 10.29
CA ILE A 280 -20.18 -2.35 11.25
C ILE A 280 -20.84 -1.18 10.49
N VAL A 281 -20.25 -0.73 9.38
CA VAL A 281 -20.80 0.37 8.58
C VAL A 281 -22.16 -0.03 7.98
N GLY A 282 -22.25 -1.21 7.36
CA GLY A 282 -23.50 -1.72 6.81
C GLY A 282 -24.58 -1.91 7.88
N GLY A 283 -24.22 -2.48 9.02
CA GLY A 283 -25.10 -2.70 10.16
C GLY A 283 -25.56 -1.40 10.82
N ALA A 284 -24.69 -0.39 10.94
CA ALA A 284 -25.05 0.93 11.46
C ALA A 284 -26.06 1.63 10.55
N ILE A 285 -25.87 1.56 9.23
CA ILE A 285 -26.80 2.15 8.25
C ILE A 285 -28.14 1.40 8.25
N ALA A 286 -28.12 0.07 8.29
CA ALA A 286 -29.33 -0.73 8.41
C ALA A 286 -30.07 -0.45 9.74
N GLY A 287 -29.33 -0.33 10.85
CA GLY A 287 -29.87 0.00 12.17
C GLY A 287 -30.50 1.39 12.23
N LEU A 288 -29.88 2.40 11.61
CA LEU A 288 -30.46 3.74 11.45
C LEU A 288 -31.77 3.70 10.66
N GLY A 289 -31.84 2.89 9.60
CA GLY A 289 -33.07 2.70 8.85
C GLY A 289 -34.19 2.09 9.68
N VAL A 290 -33.88 1.12 10.54
CA VAL A 290 -34.87 0.52 11.46
C VAL A 290 -35.30 1.54 12.51
N ALA A 291 -34.36 2.25 13.13
CA ALA A 291 -34.64 3.22 14.19
C ALA A 291 -35.49 4.42 13.73
N THR A 292 -35.34 4.83 12.48
CA THR A 292 -36.12 5.92 11.88
C THR A 292 -37.46 5.46 11.31
N GLY A 293 -37.77 4.15 11.37
CA GLY A 293 -38.90 3.55 10.63
C GLY A 293 -38.73 3.65 9.12
N GLY A 294 -37.55 4.04 8.64
CA GLY A 294 -37.24 4.26 7.24
C GLY A 294 -37.00 2.97 6.46
N SER A 295 -36.57 1.88 7.09
CA SER A 295 -36.24 0.62 6.40
C SER A 295 -37.44 -0.12 5.80
N PHE A 296 -38.59 -0.06 6.48
CA PHE A 296 -39.80 -0.78 6.08
C PHE A 296 -41.02 0.13 6.15
N THR A 297 -41.82 0.11 5.10
CA THR A 297 -43.12 0.79 5.02
C THR A 297 -44.18 -0.26 4.69
N ASN A 298 -45.21 -0.38 5.54
CA ASN A 298 -46.32 -1.32 5.37
C ASN A 298 -45.89 -2.79 5.19
N GLY A 299 -44.87 -3.25 5.92
CA GLY A 299 -44.35 -4.62 5.83
C GLY A 299 -43.49 -4.92 4.60
N SER A 300 -43.21 -3.91 3.76
CA SER A 300 -42.35 -4.01 2.58
C SER A 300 -41.11 -3.12 2.71
N PRO A 301 -39.97 -3.48 2.08
CA PRO A 301 -38.78 -2.63 2.07
C PRO A 301 -39.09 -1.25 1.49
N ASN A 302 -38.69 -0.19 2.19
CA ASN A 302 -38.89 1.18 1.72
C ASN A 302 -37.94 1.49 0.56
N LEU A 303 -38.49 1.55 -0.65
CA LEU A 303 -37.74 1.80 -1.86
C LEU A 303 -36.96 3.13 -1.80
N ALA A 304 -37.58 4.21 -1.31
CA ALA A 304 -36.93 5.53 -1.26
C ALA A 304 -35.73 5.52 -0.32
N PHE A 305 -35.85 4.86 0.83
CA PHE A 305 -34.74 4.71 1.76
C PHE A 305 -33.62 3.82 1.18
N ASN A 306 -33.97 2.70 0.55
CA ASN A 306 -33.00 1.77 -0.04
C ASN A 306 -32.22 2.39 -1.21
N LEU A 307 -32.90 3.14 -2.08
CA LEU A 307 -32.29 3.85 -3.22
C LEU A 307 -31.27 4.92 -2.81
N ILE A 308 -31.34 5.42 -1.57
CA ILE A 308 -30.38 6.39 -1.04
C ILE A 308 -29.27 5.66 -0.28
N THR A 309 -29.64 4.75 0.62
CA THR A 309 -28.66 4.12 1.53
C THR A 309 -27.77 3.10 0.85
N GLN A 310 -28.30 2.26 -0.04
CA GLN A 310 -27.52 1.20 -0.67
C GLN A 310 -26.38 1.74 -1.56
N PRO A 311 -26.60 2.75 -2.42
CA PRO A 311 -25.51 3.37 -3.17
C PRO A 311 -24.47 4.03 -2.28
N LEU A 312 -24.87 4.68 -1.19
CA LEU A 312 -23.93 5.29 -0.25
C LEU A 312 -23.00 4.24 0.38
N VAL A 313 -23.54 3.10 0.81
CA VAL A 313 -22.75 1.97 1.34
C VAL A 313 -21.75 1.48 0.29
N ASN A 314 -22.20 1.28 -0.94
CA ASN A 314 -21.36 0.78 -2.03
C ASN A 314 -20.27 1.76 -2.45
N ILE A 315 -20.60 3.05 -2.53
CA ILE A 315 -19.64 4.13 -2.78
C ILE A 315 -18.53 4.11 -1.74
N LEU A 316 -18.90 4.16 -0.45
CA LEU A 316 -17.93 4.13 0.65
C LEU A 316 -17.09 2.86 0.62
N SER A 317 -17.72 1.70 0.51
CA SER A 317 -17.04 0.40 0.53
C SER A 317 -16.09 0.22 -0.66
N SER A 318 -16.47 0.70 -1.85
CA SER A 318 -15.64 0.56 -3.05
C SER A 318 -14.38 1.43 -2.99
N VAL A 319 -14.49 2.65 -2.43
CA VAL A 319 -13.36 3.56 -2.22
C VAL A 319 -12.39 2.99 -1.19
N VAL A 320 -12.90 2.49 -0.05
CA VAL A 320 -12.02 1.91 0.98
C VAL A 320 -11.40 0.59 0.50
N ALA A 321 -12.14 -0.26 -0.22
CA ALA A 321 -11.60 -1.50 -0.79
C ALA A 321 -10.45 -1.25 -1.76
N SER A 322 -10.67 -0.35 -2.72
CA SER A 322 -9.67 -0.07 -3.76
C SER A 322 -8.42 0.62 -3.20
N ALA A 323 -8.60 1.60 -2.30
CA ALA A 323 -7.49 2.25 -1.61
C ALA A 323 -6.75 1.26 -0.68
N GLY A 324 -7.49 0.37 -0.02
CA GLY A 324 -6.95 -0.67 0.87
C GLY A 324 -6.08 -1.69 0.13
N VAL A 325 -6.50 -2.11 -1.07
CA VAL A 325 -5.69 -2.99 -1.93
C VAL A 325 -4.38 -2.30 -2.35
N ALA A 326 -4.43 -1.02 -2.72
CA ALA A 326 -3.25 -0.25 -3.11
C ALA A 326 -2.27 -0.05 -1.93
N SER A 327 -2.78 0.29 -0.75
CA SER A 327 -1.96 0.52 0.45
C SER A 327 -1.33 -0.77 0.97
N LEU A 328 -2.08 -1.88 0.96
CA LEU A 328 -1.59 -3.20 1.34
C LEU A 328 -0.46 -3.66 0.41
N TYR A 329 -0.65 -3.48 -0.90
CA TYR A 329 0.38 -3.77 -1.90
C TYR A 329 1.66 -2.99 -1.63
N TYR A 330 1.55 -1.68 -1.38
CA TYR A 330 2.71 -0.84 -1.11
C TYR A 330 3.44 -1.25 0.16
N GLU A 331 2.71 -1.62 1.22
CA GLU A 331 3.33 -2.09 2.47
C GLU A 331 4.03 -3.43 2.32
N LEU A 332 3.40 -4.41 1.68
CA LEU A 332 4.04 -5.70 1.42
C LEU A 332 5.29 -5.54 0.55
N ARG A 333 5.24 -4.66 -0.45
CA ARG A 333 6.38 -4.35 -1.29
C ARG A 333 7.50 -3.68 -0.49
N THR A 334 7.18 -2.68 0.34
CA THR A 334 8.16 -2.00 1.18
C THR A 334 8.78 -2.94 2.21
N ALA A 335 7.98 -3.82 2.82
CA ALA A 335 8.44 -4.78 3.82
C ALA A 335 9.37 -5.84 3.23
N LYS A 336 9.14 -6.25 1.97
CA LYS A 336 9.92 -7.32 1.31
C LYS A 336 11.10 -6.85 0.48
N GLU A 337 10.93 -5.74 -0.22
CA GLU A 337 11.92 -5.23 -1.17
C GLU A 337 12.76 -4.12 -0.53
N GLY A 338 12.44 -3.72 0.70
CA GLY A 338 13.04 -2.58 1.38
C GLY A 338 12.51 -1.25 0.84
N ALA A 339 12.51 -0.21 1.66
CA ALA A 339 12.20 1.14 1.20
C ALA A 339 13.35 1.68 0.36
N GLY A 340 13.42 1.34 -0.94
CA GLY A 340 14.43 1.96 -1.81
C GLY A 340 14.75 1.20 -3.09
N VAL A 341 13.91 1.35 -4.11
CA VAL A 341 14.43 1.50 -5.49
C VAL A 341 14.28 2.96 -5.93
N ASP A 342 13.25 3.67 -5.44
CA ASP A 342 13.02 5.08 -5.78
C ASP A 342 13.87 6.07 -4.95
N ASN A 343 14.47 5.64 -3.82
CA ASN A 343 15.31 6.49 -2.96
C ASN A 343 16.82 6.41 -3.32
N LEU A 344 17.21 5.50 -4.20
CA LEU A 344 18.59 5.40 -4.71
C LEU A 344 18.81 6.34 -5.90
N ALA A 345 17.76 6.72 -6.63
CA ALA A 345 17.87 7.58 -7.81
C ALA A 345 18.19 9.05 -7.48
N GLY A 346 17.86 9.52 -6.28
CA GLY A 346 18.17 10.89 -5.83
C GLY A 346 19.58 11.09 -5.26
N ILE A 347 20.40 10.03 -5.20
CA ILE A 347 21.79 10.11 -4.73
C ILE A 347 22.78 10.22 -5.92
N PHE A 348 22.27 10.05 -7.14
CA PHE A 348 23.08 10.07 -8.37
C PHE A 348 22.81 11.27 -9.28
N ASP A 349 22.07 12.30 -8.83
CA ASP A 349 21.81 13.55 -9.56
C ASP A 349 22.29 14.76 -8.74
#